data_AF-A0AAW5SJH8-F1
#
_entry.id   AF-A0AAW5SJH8-F1
#
_cell.length_a   1.000
_cell.length_b   1.000
_cell.length_c   1.000
_cell.angle_alpha   90.00
_cell.angle_beta   90.00
_cell.angle_gamma   90.00
#
_symmetry.space_group_name_H-M   'P 1'
#
loop_
_entity.id
_entity.type
_entity.pdbx_description
1 polymer ?
#
loop_
_entity_poly.entity_id
_entity_poly.type
_entity_poly.pdbx_seq_one_letter_code
_entity_poly.pdbx_strand_id
1 'polypeptide(L)' 'MADRMDQLVAAAVRQGFKVWQTKRGAWVFAKGSLSVIEASTPTRAVQWVRLIGALRGVGLVFPEENQAEPSEEI' A
#
# COMPACT_ATOMS: atom_id res chain seq x y z
N MET A 1 -9.82 8.61 -6.87
CA MET A 1 -8.89 7.51 -7.25
C MET A 1 -7.45 7.83 -6.85
N ALA A 2 -7.02 9.10 -6.92
CA ALA A 2 -5.81 9.58 -6.23
C ALA A 2 -5.85 9.26 -4.73
N ASP A 3 -7.04 9.36 -4.12
CA ASP A 3 -7.30 9.08 -2.70
C ASP A 3 -6.80 7.71 -2.23
N ARG A 4 -6.89 6.68 -3.09
CA ARG A 4 -6.41 5.33 -2.75
C ARG A 4 -4.89 5.24 -2.77
N MET A 5 -4.25 5.96 -3.69
CA MET A 5 -2.80 6.05 -3.75
C MET A 5 -2.29 6.82 -2.53
N ASP A 6 -2.89 7.96 -2.21
CA ASP A 6 -2.52 8.76 -1.04
C ASP A 6 -2.69 7.98 0.27
N GLN A 7 -3.78 7.23 0.42
CA GLN A 7 -3.98 6.32 1.57
C GLN A 7 -2.89 5.25 1.66
N LEU A 8 -2.53 4.65 0.53
CA LEU A 8 -1.48 3.64 0.47
C LEU A 8 -0.11 4.23 0.83
N VAL A 9 0.21 5.43 0.31
CA VAL A 9 1.43 6.17 0.66
C VAL A 9 1.44 6.49 2.16
N ALA A 10 0.35 7.01 2.71
CA ALA A 10 0.24 7.32 4.13
C ALA A 10 0.41 6.08 5.02
N ALA A 11 -0.21 4.95 4.65
CA ALA A 11 -0.06 3.69 5.36
C ALA A 11 1.38 3.17 5.32
N ALA A 12 2.04 3.27 4.16
CA ALA A 12 3.43 2.86 3.99
C ALA A 12 4.37 3.74 4.83
N VAL A 13 4.21 5.06 4.79
CA VAL A 13 5.04 6.00 5.56
C VAL A 13 4.89 5.75 7.07
N ARG A 14 3.66 5.52 7.57
CA ARG A 14 3.42 5.16 8.98
C ARG A 14 4.15 3.89 9.43
N GLN A 15 4.44 2.99 8.49
CA GLN A 15 5.10 1.71 8.74
C GLN A 15 6.61 1.73 8.41
N GLY A 16 7.18 2.92 8.21
CA GLY A 16 8.61 3.13 7.99
C GLY A 16 9.07 2.95 6.56
N PHE A 17 8.15 2.93 5.58
CA PHE A 17 8.53 2.96 4.17
C PHE A 17 8.92 4.38 3.74
N LYS A 18 9.98 4.48 2.95
CA LYS A 18 10.29 5.66 2.14
C LYS A 18 9.53 5.56 0.83
N VAL A 19 8.71 6.56 0.54
CA VAL A 19 7.90 6.58 -0.69
C VAL A 19 8.22 7.83 -1.50
N TRP A 20 8.46 7.66 -2.80
CA TRP A 20 8.67 8.78 -3.71
C TRP A 20 8.24 8.43 -5.13
N GLN A 21 8.02 9.47 -5.94
CA GLN A 21 7.74 9.33 -7.36
C GLN A 21 8.97 9.76 -8.18
N THR A 22 9.31 8.96 -9.19
CA THR A 22 10.39 9.30 -10.14
C THR A 22 9.93 10.35 -11.14
N LYS A 23 10.87 11.00 -11.83
CA LYS A 23 10.56 11.95 -12.93
C LYS A 23 9.73 11.34 -14.07
N ARG A 24 9.68 10.01 -14.19
CA ARG A 24 8.90 9.27 -15.19
C ARG A 24 7.49 8.89 -14.69
N GLY A 25 7.13 9.26 -13.48
CA GLY A 25 5.82 8.94 -12.89
C GLY A 25 5.75 7.60 -12.15
N ALA A 26 6.85 6.83 -12.12
CA ALA A 26 6.90 5.58 -11.37
C ALA A 26 6.95 5.82 -9.86
N TRP A 27 6.20 5.02 -9.11
CA TRP A 27 6.15 5.03 -7.66
C TRP A 27 7.14 4.04 -7.09
N VAL A 28 7.89 4.46 -6.07
CA VAL A 28 8.85 3.61 -5.37
C VAL A 28 8.52 3.58 -3.89
N PHE A 29 8.42 2.37 -3.34
CA PHE A 29 8.23 2.09 -1.92
C PHE A 29 9.45 1.32 -1.44
N ALA A 30 10.24 1.87 -0.52
CA ALA A 30 11.44 1.22 -0.02
C ALA A 30 11.40 1.08 1.51
N LYS A 31 11.81 -0.08 2.02
CA LYS A 31 11.98 -0.36 3.45
C LYS A 31 13.25 -1.17 3.64
N GLY A 32 14.28 -0.55 4.19
CA GLY A 32 15.61 -1.14 4.29
C GLY A 32 16.16 -1.49 2.90
N SER A 33 16.51 -2.76 2.69
CA SER A 33 17.04 -3.29 1.43
C SER A 33 15.97 -3.72 0.43
N LEU A 34 14.69 -3.72 0.82
CA LEU A 34 13.58 -4.13 -0.04
C LEU A 34 12.92 -2.92 -0.68
N SER A 35 12.58 -3.03 -1.96
CA SER A 35 11.81 -2.01 -2.66
C SER A 35 10.79 -2.61 -3.61
N VAL A 36 9.65 -1.93 -3.75
CA VAL A 36 8.61 -2.19 -4.73
C VAL A 36 8.54 -0.98 -5.64
N ILE A 37 8.61 -1.23 -6.95
CA ILE A 37 8.57 -0.19 -7.97
C ILE A 37 7.35 -0.48 -8.85
N GLU A 38 6.47 0.51 -8.96
CA GLU A 38 5.32 0.48 -9.86
C GLU A 38 5.49 1.55 -10.93
N ALA A 39 5.36 1.18 -12.20
CA ALA A 39 5.73 2.03 -13.32
C ALA A 39 4.80 3.25 -13.47
N SER A 40 3.56 3.14 -13.03
CA SER A 40 2.56 4.22 -13.08
C SER A 40 1.45 4.00 -12.06
N THR A 41 0.71 5.06 -11.70
CA THR A 41 -0.43 4.94 -10.78
C THR A 41 -1.43 3.91 -11.31
N PRO A 42 -1.75 2.84 -10.55
CA PRO A 42 -2.66 1.80 -11.00
C PRO A 42 -4.05 2.34 -11.34
N THR A 43 -4.56 2.00 -12.52
CA THR A 43 -5.92 2.39 -12.96
C THR A 43 -6.89 1.22 -12.92
N ARG A 44 -6.40 -0.02 -12.99
CA ARG A 44 -7.19 -1.24 -13.01
C ARG A 44 -7.10 -2.00 -11.68
N ALA A 45 -8.18 -2.66 -11.28
CA ALA A 45 -8.23 -3.44 -10.03
C ALA A 45 -7.11 -4.50 -9.93
N VAL A 46 -6.79 -5.19 -11.03
CA VAL A 46 -5.69 -6.17 -11.07
C VAL A 46 -4.32 -5.57 -10.76
N GLN A 47 -4.08 -4.32 -11.17
CA GLN A 47 -2.83 -3.62 -10.88
C GLN A 47 -2.76 -3.25 -9.39
N TRP A 48 -3.88 -2.79 -8.83
CA TRP A 48 -3.99 -2.54 -7.39
C TRP A 48 -3.73 -3.78 -6.55
N VAL A 49 -4.33 -4.93 -6.90
CA VAL A 49 -4.12 -6.20 -6.18
C VAL A 49 -2.66 -6.64 -6.25
N ARG A 50 -2.02 -6.51 -7.43
CA ARG A 50 -0.59 -6.84 -7.58
C ARG A 50 0.31 -5.93 -6.74
N LEU A 51 0.07 -4.61 -6.76
CA LEU A 51 0.83 -3.64 -5.97
C LEU A 51 0.68 -3.92 -4.47
N ILE A 52 -0.56 -4.10 -3.99
CA ILE A 52 -0.84 -4.41 -2.58
C ILE A 52 -0.18 -5.73 -2.17
N GLY A 53 -0.24 -6.76 -3.03
CA GLY A 53 0.43 -8.04 -2.79
C GLY A 53 1.96 -7.90 -2.69
N ALA A 54 2.57 -7.14 -3.61
CA ALA A 54 4.01 -6.87 -3.57
C ALA A 54 4.41 -6.11 -2.30
N LEU A 55 3.60 -5.12 -1.90
CA LEU A 55 3.84 -4.35 -0.68
C LEU A 55 3.69 -5.21 0.58
N ARG A 56 2.69 -6.09 0.65
CA ARG A 56 2.58 -7.09 1.73
C ARG A 56 3.82 -7.99 1.79
N GLY A 57 4.33 -8.42 0.63
CA GLY A 57 5.54 -9.24 0.54
C GLY A 57 6.81 -8.57 1.10
N VAL A 58 6.86 -7.23 1.09
CA VAL A 58 7.96 -6.45 1.70
C VAL A 58 7.62 -5.92 3.11
N GLY A 59 6.54 -6.41 3.71
CA GLY A 59 6.18 -6.12 5.10
C GLY A 59 5.29 -4.89 5.30
N LEU A 60 4.48 -4.52 4.29
CA LEU A 60 3.37 -3.58 4.48
C LEU A 60 2.16 -4.32 5.04
N VAL A 61 1.79 -4.02 6.28
CA VAL A 61 0.60 -4.56 6.93
C VAL A 61 -0.57 -3.62 6.64
N PHE A 62 -1.59 -4.14 5.99
CA PHE A 62 -2.86 -3.42 5.89
C PHE A 62 -3.71 -3.86 7.08
N PRO A 63 -4.36 -2.93 7.81
CA PRO A 63 -5.37 -3.35 8.78
C PRO A 63 -6.37 -4.22 8.03
N GLU A 64 -6.58 -5.44 8.49
CA GLU A 64 -7.69 -6.24 7.98
C GLU A 64 -8.95 -5.47 8.37
N GLU A 65 -9.76 -5.12 7.37
CA GLU A 65 -11.05 -4.48 7.58
C GLU A 65 -12.02 -5.52 8.16
N ASN A 66 -11.72 -6.03 9.37
CA ASN A 66 -12.68 -6.71 10.23
C ASN A 66 -12.16 -6.89 11.66
N GLN A 67 -12.55 -5.98 12.55
CA GLN A 67 -13.10 -6.38 13.84
C GLN A 67 -14.38 -5.56 14.05
N ALA A 68 -15.41 -5.87 13.26
CA ALA A 68 -16.73 -5.94 13.86
C ALA A 68 -16.64 -7.06 14.90
N GLU A 69 -16.42 -6.70 16.17
CA GLU A 69 -16.77 -7.60 17.26
C GLU A 69 -18.31 -7.67 17.26
N PRO A 70 -18.95 -8.82 17.01
CA PRO A 70 -20.33 -8.98 17.41
C PRO A 70 -20.29 -9.15 18.93
N SER A 71 -20.22 -8.05 19.66
CA SER A 71 -20.54 -8.05 21.09
C SER A 71 -22.06 -8.05 21.22
N GLU A 72 -22.66 -9.17 20.82
CA GLU A 72 -23.94 -9.59 21.35
C GLU A 72 -23.62 -10.31 22.67
N GLU A 73 -23.78 -9.63 23.81
CA GLU A 73 -23.95 -10.32 25.09
C GLU A 73 -24.75 -9.44 26.09
N ILE A 74 -26.03 -9.83 26.24
CA ILE A 74 -27.00 -9.71 27.35
C ILE A 74 -27.65 -8.34 27.64
#